data_AF-A0A7Y3GU95-F1
#
_entry.id   AF-A0A7Y3GU95-F1
#
_cell.length_a   1.000
_cell.length_b   1.000
_cell.length_c   1.000
_cell.angle_alpha   90.00
_cell.angle_beta   90.00
_cell.angle_gamma   90.00
#
_symmetry.space_group_name_H-M   'P 1'
#
loop_
_entity.id
_entity.type
_entity.pdbx_description
1 polymer ?
#
loop_
_entity_poly.entity_id
_entity_poly.type
_entity_poly.pdbx_seq_one_letter_code
_entity_poly.pdbx_strand_id
1 'polypeptide(L)'
;MLLRVPSFLLFLLFVFSCNNAEDANNLLDDNKEAQTSEITAKKIEGLQYLDYALSTEAIAEVIDWPMFQELQTQMNYLKQADLSFFTSERKVLDSLMLDLRIQTPEKLKTKPILARINVVKTKVLKLHSNLILDNVATEVKIESIRELLQSTSNLNLQINKKLEFDTFNKISAD
;
A
#
# COMPACT_ATOMS: atom_id res chain seq x y z
N MET A 1 -35.91 44.23 -30.38
CA MET A 1 -35.86 43.16 -29.37
C MET A 1 -36.15 41.85 -30.08
N LEU A 2 -35.09 41.11 -30.40
CA LEU A 2 -35.10 39.87 -31.16
C LEU A 2 -35.43 38.71 -30.22
N LEU A 3 -36.45 37.91 -30.56
CA LEU A 3 -36.54 36.54 -30.03
C LEU A 3 -36.66 35.59 -31.23
N ARG A 4 -35.51 35.13 -31.70
CA ARG A 4 -35.38 34.11 -32.73
C ARG A 4 -35.14 32.77 -32.03
N VAL A 5 -36.06 31.85 -32.21
CA VAL A 5 -35.89 30.42 -31.94
C VAL A 5 -34.89 29.85 -32.96
N PRO A 6 -34.03 28.91 -32.55
CA PRO A 6 -33.78 27.79 -33.45
C PRO A 6 -33.91 26.44 -32.75
N SER A 7 -34.81 25.65 -33.32
CA SER A 7 -34.86 24.19 -33.25
C SER A 7 -33.61 23.62 -33.92
N PHE A 8 -32.64 23.15 -33.13
CA PHE A 8 -31.52 22.34 -33.61
C PHE A 8 -31.81 20.88 -33.31
N LEU A 9 -32.42 20.22 -34.29
CA LEU A 9 -32.29 18.80 -34.52
C LEU A 9 -30.91 18.56 -35.17
N LEU A 10 -30.39 17.34 -35.00
CA LEU A 10 -29.40 16.65 -35.85
C LEU A 10 -27.97 16.50 -35.26
N PHE A 11 -27.80 15.33 -34.62
CA PHE A 11 -26.87 14.26 -35.03
C PHE A 11 -25.38 14.58 -35.12
N LEU A 12 -24.56 13.90 -34.29
CA LEU A 12 -23.30 13.27 -34.72
C LEU A 12 -22.82 12.28 -33.64
N LEU A 13 -23.23 11.03 -33.83
CA LEU A 13 -22.57 9.85 -33.28
C LEU A 13 -21.26 9.66 -34.05
N PHE A 14 -20.11 9.91 -33.43
CA PHE A 14 -18.83 9.46 -33.96
C PHE A 14 -18.56 8.04 -33.45
N VAL A 15 -18.94 7.06 -34.27
CA VAL A 15 -18.37 5.72 -34.25
C VAL A 15 -17.11 5.75 -35.11
N PHE A 16 -15.93 5.70 -34.49
CA PHE A 16 -14.70 5.40 -35.22
C PHE A 16 -14.60 3.88 -35.39
N SER A 17 -14.72 3.44 -36.65
CA SER A 17 -14.52 2.07 -37.10
C SER A 17 -13.04 1.80 -37.38
N CYS A 18 -12.63 0.56 -37.09
CA CYS A 18 -11.36 -0.08 -37.44
C CYS A 18 -10.91 0.18 -38.88
N ASN A 19 -9.61 0.42 -39.07
CA ASN A 19 -8.92 0.23 -40.33
C ASN A 19 -8.06 -1.04 -40.22
N ASN A 20 -8.40 -2.07 -40.98
CA ASN A 20 -7.51 -3.20 -41.26
C ASN A 20 -6.69 -2.85 -42.49
N ALA A 21 -5.39 -2.66 -42.31
CA ALA A 21 -4.41 -2.77 -43.37
C ALA A 21 -3.19 -3.49 -42.77
N GLU A 22 -3.11 -4.80 -43.04
CA GLU A 22 -1.84 -5.49 -43.06
C GLU A 22 -1.11 -5.06 -44.33
N ASP A 23 0.08 -4.47 -44.18
CA ASP A 23 1.13 -4.63 -45.18
C ASP A 23 2.50 -4.48 -44.51
N ALA A 24 3.38 -5.37 -44.95
CA ALA A 24 4.60 -5.77 -44.29
C ALA A 24 5.77 -4.77 -44.38
N ASN A 25 6.72 -5.00 -43.49
CA ASN A 25 8.12 -4.58 -43.53
C ASN A 25 8.44 -3.12 -43.17
N ASN A 26 8.56 -2.88 -41.86
CA ASN A 26 9.73 -2.19 -41.34
C ASN A 26 10.24 -2.95 -40.12
N LEU A 27 11.28 -3.75 -40.35
CA LEU A 27 12.23 -4.13 -39.31
C LEU A 27 12.91 -2.85 -38.84
N LEU A 28 12.33 -2.24 -37.81
CA LEU A 28 13.08 -1.37 -36.92
C LEU A 28 13.26 -2.15 -35.62
N ASP A 29 14.54 -2.27 -35.31
CA ASP A 29 15.15 -2.79 -34.11
C ASP A 29 14.61 -2.05 -32.87
N ASP A 30 13.39 -2.37 -32.47
CA ASP A 30 12.96 -2.17 -31.10
C ASP A 30 13.54 -3.34 -30.32
N ASN A 31 14.73 -3.09 -29.78
CA ASN A 31 15.22 -3.70 -28.56
C ASN A 31 14.18 -3.38 -27.44
N LYS A 32 13.00 -4.00 -27.51
CA LYS A 32 12.16 -4.30 -26.36
C LYS A 32 12.94 -5.32 -25.57
N GLU A 33 13.94 -4.81 -24.86
CA GLU A 33 14.45 -5.39 -23.65
C GLU A 33 13.22 -5.84 -22.88
N ALA A 34 13.02 -7.15 -22.83
CA ALA A 34 11.91 -7.75 -22.12
C ALA A 34 12.00 -7.21 -20.70
N GLN A 35 11.15 -6.23 -20.36
CA GLN A 35 11.07 -5.70 -19.00
C GLN A 35 10.90 -6.91 -18.11
N THR A 36 11.94 -7.25 -17.35
CA THR A 36 11.92 -8.43 -16.52
C THR A 36 10.72 -8.29 -15.58
N SER A 37 9.95 -9.36 -15.49
CA SER A 37 8.77 -9.55 -14.63
C SER A 37 9.15 -9.57 -13.14
N GLU A 38 10.29 -9.01 -12.78
CA GLU A 38 10.91 -9.07 -11.48
C GLU A 38 10.46 -7.89 -10.61
N ILE A 39 10.31 -8.13 -9.30
CA ILE A 39 10.02 -7.10 -8.31
C ILE A 39 11.34 -6.43 -7.96
N THR A 40 11.49 -5.14 -8.29
CA THR A 40 12.72 -4.37 -8.03
C THR A 40 12.44 -3.22 -7.09
N ALA A 41 13.47 -2.75 -6.36
CA ALA A 41 13.35 -1.60 -5.46
C ALA A 41 12.79 -0.36 -6.18
N LYS A 42 13.22 -0.12 -7.43
CA LYS A 42 12.71 0.98 -8.27
C LYS A 42 11.20 0.88 -8.55
N LYS A 43 10.68 -0.34 -8.77
CA LYS A 43 9.23 -0.54 -8.94
C LYS A 43 8.47 -0.26 -7.65
N ILE A 44 9.05 -0.60 -6.49
CA ILE A 44 8.44 -0.35 -5.17
C ILE A 44 8.49 1.14 -4.81
N GLU A 45 9.60 1.82 -5.09
CA GLU A 45 9.77 3.27 -4.89
C GLU A 45 8.75 4.07 -5.72
N GLY A 46 8.42 3.60 -6.93
CA GLY A 46 7.42 4.24 -7.78
C GLY A 46 5.96 4.08 -7.31
N LEU A 47 5.69 3.26 -6.28
CA LEU A 47 4.34 3.00 -5.80
C LEU A 47 3.71 4.24 -5.17
N GLN A 48 2.51 4.56 -5.62
CA GLN A 48 1.74 5.68 -5.09
C GLN A 48 0.88 5.23 -3.89
N TYR A 49 1.19 5.77 -2.71
CA TYR A 49 0.39 5.65 -1.50
C TYR A 49 0.70 6.83 -0.57
N LEU A 50 -0.23 7.11 0.35
CA LEU A 50 0.01 8.12 1.38
C LEU A 50 0.93 7.53 2.45
N ASP A 51 2.14 8.09 2.59
CA ASP A 51 3.13 7.68 3.60
C ASP A 51 3.13 8.64 4.80
N TYR A 52 2.25 8.38 5.76
CA TYR A 52 2.24 8.99 7.08
C TYR A 52 3.40 8.47 7.94
N ALA A 53 4.36 9.36 8.21
CA ALA A 53 5.35 9.16 9.25
C ALA A 53 4.73 9.24 10.66
N LEU A 54 5.41 8.66 11.64
CA LEU A 54 5.06 8.85 13.05
C LEU A 54 5.40 10.29 13.49
N SER A 55 4.55 10.87 14.34
CA SER A 55 4.88 12.12 15.03
C SER A 55 6.00 11.90 16.07
N THR A 56 6.59 12.98 16.57
CA THR A 56 7.62 12.90 17.61
C THR A 56 7.11 12.20 18.88
N GLU A 57 5.87 12.49 19.28
CA GLU A 57 5.20 11.86 20.42
C GLU A 57 4.94 10.37 20.15
N ALA A 58 4.54 10.03 18.93
CA ALA A 58 4.32 8.65 18.52
C ALA A 58 5.62 7.85 18.51
N ILE A 59 6.72 8.43 18.02
CA ILE A 59 8.05 7.82 18.09
C ILE A 59 8.42 7.49 19.54
N ALA A 60 8.24 8.44 20.46
CA ALA A 60 8.54 8.23 21.88
C ALA A 60 7.66 7.13 22.51
N GLU A 61 6.40 7.01 22.08
CA GLU A 61 5.49 5.99 22.61
C GLU A 61 5.77 4.58 22.09
N VAL A 62 6.22 4.44 20.83
CA VAL A 62 6.44 3.12 20.21
C VAL A 62 7.87 2.61 20.32
N ILE A 63 8.81 3.40 20.85
CA ILE A 63 10.23 3.03 20.94
C ILE A 63 10.44 1.75 21.77
N ASP A 64 9.67 1.58 22.84
CA ASP A 64 9.71 0.43 23.75
C ASP A 64 8.73 -0.68 23.34
N TRP A 65 8.23 -0.67 22.10
CA TRP A 65 7.38 -1.72 21.54
C TRP A 65 8.17 -2.53 20.49
N PRO A 66 8.90 -3.58 20.90
CA PRO A 66 9.90 -4.23 20.03
C PRO A 66 9.30 -4.81 18.75
N MET A 67 8.10 -5.38 18.83
CA MET A 67 7.43 -5.96 17.66
C MET A 67 6.97 -4.91 16.66
N PHE A 68 6.71 -3.67 17.10
CA PHE A 68 6.46 -2.56 16.19
C PHE A 68 7.76 -2.15 15.49
N GLN A 69 8.88 -2.07 16.22
CA GLN A 69 10.19 -1.79 15.63
C GLN A 69 10.56 -2.85 14.60
N GLU A 70 10.34 -4.12 14.92
CA GLU A 70 10.56 -5.22 13.98
C GLU A 70 9.68 -5.09 12.73
N LEU A 71 8.39 -4.80 12.87
CA LEU A 71 7.53 -4.53 11.73
C LEU A 71 8.09 -3.40 10.85
N GLN A 72 8.53 -2.28 11.44
CA GLN A 72 9.11 -1.15 10.68
C GLN A 72 10.39 -1.57 9.94
N THR A 73 11.26 -2.35 10.58
CA THR A 73 12.45 -2.93 9.93
C THR A 73 12.07 -3.77 8.72
N GLN A 74 11.08 -4.66 8.86
CA GLN A 74 10.61 -5.48 7.74
C GLN A 74 9.95 -4.65 6.63
N MET A 75 9.29 -3.52 6.95
CA MET A 75 8.79 -2.58 5.93
C MET A 75 9.94 -1.88 5.19
N ASN A 76 11.03 -1.54 5.88
CA ASN A 76 12.21 -0.91 5.27
C ASN A 76 12.96 -1.87 4.35
N TYR A 77 13.06 -3.15 4.71
CA TYR A 77 13.57 -4.19 3.82
C TYR A 77 12.66 -4.42 2.61
N LEU A 78 11.34 -4.45 2.82
CA LEU A 78 10.38 -4.54 1.73
C LEU A 78 10.51 -3.38 0.74
N LYS A 79 10.70 -2.14 1.22
CA LYS A 79 10.94 -0.96 0.37
C LYS A 79 12.20 -1.12 -0.51
N GLN A 80 13.17 -1.92 -0.07
CA GLN A 80 14.40 -2.26 -0.80
C GLN A 80 14.26 -3.52 -1.68
N ALA A 81 13.02 -4.01 -1.86
CA ALA A 81 12.71 -5.26 -2.54
C ALA A 81 13.34 -6.52 -1.92
N ASP A 82 13.69 -6.47 -0.63
CA ASP A 82 13.98 -7.68 0.12
C ASP A 82 12.66 -8.33 0.55
N LEU A 83 12.38 -9.49 -0.05
CA LEU A 83 11.15 -10.25 0.14
C LEU A 83 11.32 -11.40 1.14
N SER A 84 12.52 -11.62 1.67
CA SER A 84 12.91 -12.82 2.43
C SER A 84 12.02 -13.08 3.63
N PHE A 85 11.67 -12.05 4.39
CA PHE A 85 10.74 -12.16 5.50
C PHE A 85 9.33 -12.56 5.03
N PHE A 86 8.83 -11.95 3.96
CA PHE A 86 7.47 -12.19 3.46
C PHE A 86 7.32 -13.52 2.73
N THR A 87 8.42 -14.15 2.31
CA THR A 87 8.46 -15.51 1.78
C THR A 87 8.85 -16.56 2.82
N SER A 88 9.10 -16.16 4.07
CA SER A 88 9.38 -17.08 5.18
C SER A 88 8.18 -18.00 5.51
N GLU A 89 8.40 -18.97 6.38
CA GLU A 89 7.32 -19.84 6.85
C GLU A 89 6.17 -19.01 7.43
N ARG A 90 4.94 -19.34 7.05
CA ARG A 90 3.73 -18.65 7.52
C ARG A 90 3.68 -18.47 9.05
N LYS A 91 4.18 -19.43 9.82
CA LYS A 91 4.22 -19.36 11.29
C LYS A 91 5.06 -18.19 11.81
N VAL A 92 6.15 -17.84 11.13
CA VAL A 92 7.00 -16.69 11.48
C VAL A 92 6.21 -15.39 11.33
N LEU A 93 5.50 -15.25 10.20
CA LEU A 93 4.63 -14.10 9.95
C LEU A 93 3.48 -14.00 10.97
N ASP A 94 2.82 -15.13 11.24
CA ASP A 94 1.72 -15.19 12.20
C ASP A 94 2.19 -14.87 13.63
N SER A 95 3.39 -15.31 14.03
CA SER A 95 3.98 -15.01 15.34
C SER A 95 4.26 -13.52 15.49
N LEU A 96 4.97 -12.91 14.53
CA LEU A 96 5.27 -11.48 14.58
C LEU A 96 3.98 -10.64 14.69
N MET A 97 2.97 -10.95 13.89
CA MET A 97 1.71 -10.19 13.91
C MET A 97 0.89 -10.43 15.19
N LEU A 98 0.99 -11.62 15.79
CA LEU A 98 0.36 -11.93 17.06
C LEU A 98 1.05 -11.16 18.20
N ASP A 99 2.38 -11.21 18.24
CA ASP A 99 3.18 -10.56 19.28
C ASP A 99 3.08 -9.04 19.19
N LEU A 100 3.07 -8.47 17.98
CA LEU A 100 2.72 -7.07 17.74
C LEU A 100 1.41 -6.70 18.44
N ARG A 101 0.35 -7.49 18.21
CA ARG A 101 -0.97 -7.22 18.79
C ARG A 101 -0.99 -7.38 20.31
N ILE A 102 -0.38 -8.43 20.85
CA ILE A 102 -0.43 -8.72 22.29
C ILE A 102 0.41 -7.71 23.08
N GLN A 103 1.56 -7.32 22.54
CA GLN A 103 2.50 -6.39 23.17
C GLN A 103 2.18 -4.91 22.86
N THR A 104 1.02 -4.61 22.28
CA THR A 104 0.61 -3.21 22.05
C THR A 104 0.57 -2.46 23.39
N PRO A 105 1.28 -1.32 23.54
CA PRO A 105 1.31 -0.53 24.77
C PRO A 105 -0.10 -0.16 25.22
N GLU A 106 -0.37 -0.20 26.53
CA GLU A 106 -1.73 0.03 27.08
C GLU A 106 -2.32 1.38 26.64
N LYS A 107 -1.51 2.44 26.55
CA LYS A 107 -1.92 3.76 26.06
C LYS A 107 -2.42 3.74 24.60
N LEU A 108 -1.87 2.83 23.79
CA LEU A 108 -2.21 2.63 22.38
C LEU A 108 -3.21 1.49 22.15
N LYS A 109 -3.56 0.71 23.18
CA LYS A 109 -4.38 -0.51 23.11
C LYS A 109 -5.88 -0.21 22.96
N THR A 110 -6.22 0.54 21.92
CA THR A 110 -7.58 0.96 21.59
C THR A 110 -8.16 0.14 20.46
N LYS A 111 -9.49 0.04 20.38
CA LYS A 111 -10.18 -0.67 19.29
C LYS A 111 -9.73 -0.18 17.90
N PRO A 112 -9.60 1.13 17.61
CA PRO A 112 -9.14 1.60 16.30
C PRO A 112 -7.72 1.13 15.96
N ILE A 113 -6.76 1.22 16.89
CA ILE A 113 -5.38 0.79 16.66
C ILE A 113 -5.32 -0.73 16.46
N LEU A 114 -5.98 -1.50 17.32
CA LEU A 114 -6.06 -2.96 17.21
C LEU A 114 -6.73 -3.42 15.91
N ALA A 115 -7.69 -2.66 15.39
CA ALA A 115 -8.29 -2.93 14.08
C ALA A 115 -7.28 -2.69 12.94
N ARG A 116 -6.48 -1.62 13.00
CA ARG A 116 -5.43 -1.36 12.01
C ARG A 116 -4.33 -2.42 12.03
N ILE A 117 -3.93 -2.91 13.21
CA ILE A 117 -3.00 -4.05 13.33
C ILE A 117 -3.55 -5.29 12.60
N ASN A 118 -4.85 -5.58 12.74
CA ASN A 118 -5.47 -6.71 12.03
C ASN A 118 -5.50 -6.52 10.51
N VAL A 119 -5.67 -5.28 10.03
CA VAL A 119 -5.56 -4.97 8.59
C VAL A 119 -4.13 -5.23 8.11
N VAL A 120 -3.12 -4.74 8.83
CA VAL A 120 -1.70 -5.04 8.52
C VAL A 120 -1.48 -6.54 8.47
N LYS A 121 -1.96 -7.30 9.47
CA LYS A 121 -1.85 -8.78 9.48
C LYS A 121 -2.43 -9.39 8.20
N THR A 122 -3.62 -8.94 7.81
CA THR A 122 -4.28 -9.43 6.59
C THR A 122 -3.44 -9.13 5.35
N LYS A 123 -2.81 -7.94 5.27
CA LYS A 123 -1.97 -7.57 4.14
C LYS A 123 -0.63 -8.31 4.12
N VAL A 124 -0.02 -8.59 5.28
CA VAL A 124 1.16 -9.46 5.39
C VAL A 124 0.85 -10.86 4.85
N LEU A 125 -0.26 -11.47 5.29
CA LEU A 125 -0.64 -12.82 4.84
C LEU A 125 -1.04 -12.87 3.36
N LYS A 126 -1.69 -11.81 2.85
CA LYS A 126 -1.99 -11.67 1.42
C LYS A 126 -0.71 -11.58 0.59
N LEU A 127 0.23 -10.72 1.00
CA LEU A 127 1.51 -10.58 0.31
C LEU A 127 2.26 -11.91 0.30
N HIS A 128 2.39 -12.58 1.45
CA HIS A 128 3.01 -13.89 1.55
C HIS A 128 2.41 -14.88 0.53
N SER A 129 1.09 -15.03 0.54
CA SER A 129 0.38 -15.95 -0.38
C SER A 129 0.69 -15.62 -1.84
N ASN A 130 0.71 -14.33 -2.19
CA ASN A 130 0.99 -13.89 -3.56
C ASN A 130 2.46 -14.06 -3.96
N LEU A 131 3.39 -13.98 -3.01
CA LEU A 131 4.81 -14.16 -3.29
C LEU A 131 5.16 -15.63 -3.52
N ILE A 132 4.65 -16.54 -2.68
CA ILE A 132 5.01 -17.97 -2.71
C ILE A 132 4.31 -18.78 -3.81
N LEU A 133 3.24 -18.25 -4.39
CA LEU A 133 2.52 -18.89 -5.49
C LEU A 133 3.14 -18.49 -6.84
N ASP A 134 3.56 -19.49 -7.61
CA ASP A 134 4.23 -19.29 -8.90
C ASP A 134 3.29 -18.78 -10.00
N ASN A 135 1.99 -19.00 -9.86
CA ASN A 135 0.99 -18.62 -10.85
C ASN A 135 0.38 -17.22 -10.63
N VAL A 136 0.86 -16.47 -9.64
CA VAL A 136 0.39 -15.10 -9.37
C VAL A 136 1.22 -14.13 -10.20
N ALA A 137 0.53 -13.33 -11.02
CA ALA A 137 1.17 -12.30 -11.86
C ALA A 137 1.94 -11.27 -11.03
N THR A 138 3.08 -10.80 -11.55
CA THR A 138 3.96 -9.84 -10.86
C THR A 138 3.24 -8.56 -10.45
N GLU A 139 2.33 -8.06 -11.27
CA GLU A 139 1.53 -6.86 -11.00
C GLU A 139 0.67 -7.05 -9.74
N VAL A 140 0.13 -8.24 -9.53
CA VAL A 140 -0.66 -8.59 -8.34
C VAL A 140 0.22 -8.67 -7.10
N LYS A 141 1.46 -9.17 -7.24
CA LYS A 141 2.46 -9.16 -6.16
C LYS A 141 2.83 -7.73 -5.77
N ILE A 142 3.15 -6.89 -6.75
CA ILE A 142 3.47 -5.46 -6.56
C ILE A 142 2.31 -4.70 -5.91
N GLU A 143 1.07 -4.95 -6.35
CA GLU A 143 -0.11 -4.34 -5.73
C GLU A 143 -0.27 -4.76 -4.26
N SER A 144 0.08 -6.00 -3.93
CA SER A 144 0.03 -6.48 -2.54
C SER A 144 1.11 -5.84 -1.66
N ILE A 145 2.27 -5.50 -2.23
CA ILE A 145 3.30 -4.69 -1.56
C ILE A 145 2.74 -3.30 -1.27
N ARG A 146 2.14 -2.64 -2.27
CA ARG A 146 1.52 -1.32 -2.12
C ARG A 146 0.47 -1.31 -1.02
N GLU A 147 -0.42 -2.29 -1.01
CA GLU A 147 -1.47 -2.42 0.02
C GLU A 147 -0.89 -2.61 1.43
N LEU A 148 0.20 -3.38 1.57
CA LEU A 148 0.86 -3.58 2.84
C LEU A 148 1.50 -2.27 3.34
N LEU A 149 2.29 -1.60 2.51
CA LEU A 149 2.90 -0.30 2.82
C LEU A 149 1.84 0.73 3.24
N GLN A 150 0.75 0.84 2.47
CA GLN A 150 -0.35 1.73 2.79
C GLN A 150 -1.04 1.36 4.11
N SER A 151 -1.21 0.07 4.41
CA SER A 151 -1.84 -0.36 5.66
C SER A 151 -0.99 -0.07 6.90
N THR A 152 0.34 -0.23 6.79
CA THR A 152 1.29 0.15 7.85
C THR A 152 1.29 1.66 8.04
N SER A 153 1.27 2.43 6.95
CA SER A 153 1.17 3.88 7.02
C SER A 153 -0.11 4.36 7.71
N ASN A 154 -1.25 3.70 7.45
CA ASN A 154 -2.49 3.98 8.15
C ASN A 154 -2.45 3.62 9.65
N LEU A 155 -1.64 2.63 10.05
CA LEU A 155 -1.39 2.34 11.46
C LEU A 155 -0.63 3.52 12.11
N ASN A 156 0.41 4.04 11.47
CA ASN A 156 1.13 5.23 11.95
C ASN A 156 0.18 6.42 12.14
N LEU A 157 -0.66 6.71 11.13
CA LEU A 157 -1.67 7.77 11.22
C LEU A 157 -2.61 7.58 12.42
N GLN A 158 -3.07 6.35 12.65
CA GLN A 158 -4.00 6.06 13.74
C GLN A 158 -3.35 6.23 15.12
N ILE A 159 -2.05 5.93 15.23
CA ILE A 159 -1.25 6.17 16.44
C ILE A 159 -1.10 7.69 16.68
N ASN A 160 -0.69 8.45 15.66
CA ASN A 160 -0.55 9.91 15.76
C ASN A 160 -1.86 10.55 16.26
N LYS A 161 -2.98 10.23 15.59
CA LYS A 161 -4.31 10.76 15.96
C LYS A 161 -4.72 10.43 17.39
N LYS A 162 -4.37 9.24 17.89
CA LYS A 162 -4.68 8.87 19.27
C LYS A 162 -3.93 9.77 20.26
N LEU A 163 -2.65 9.98 20.04
CA LEU A 163 -1.81 10.77 20.94
C LEU A 163 -2.10 12.28 20.87
N GLU A 164 -2.42 12.79 19.68
CA GLU A 164 -2.92 14.15 19.50
C GLU A 164 -4.22 14.37 20.29
N PHE A 165 -5.17 13.43 20.18
CA PHE A 165 -6.45 13.50 20.89
C PHE A 165 -6.29 13.42 22.41
N ASP A 166 -5.41 12.55 22.91
CA ASP A 166 -5.10 12.48 24.34
C ASP A 166 -4.52 13.79 24.87
N THR A 167 -3.62 14.40 24.11
CA THR A 167 -3.01 15.68 24.45
C THR A 167 -4.05 16.79 24.51
N PHE A 168 -4.94 16.86 23.52
CA PHE A 168 -6.03 17.83 23.50
C PHE A 168 -6.97 17.68 24.70
N ASN A 169 -7.36 16.44 25.05
CA ASN A 169 -8.24 16.19 26.19
C ASN A 169 -7.60 16.53 27.53
N LYS A 170 -6.28 16.29 27.67
CA LYS A 170 -5.54 16.65 28.87
C LYS A 170 -5.55 18.17 29.09
N ILE A 171 -5.23 18.94 28.04
CA ILE A 171 -5.21 20.41 28.10
C ILE A 171 -6.61 20.98 28.36
N SER A 172 -7.66 20.36 27.82
CA SER A 172 -9.04 20.85 27.98
C SER A 172 -9.65 20.51 29.34
N ALA A 173 -9.00 19.66 30.14
CA ALA A 173 -9.45 19.26 31.47
C ALA A 173 -8.78 20.06 32.61
N ASP A 174 -7.75 20.84 32.29
CA ASP A 174 -7.04 21.77 33.20
C ASP A 174 -7.65 23.19 33.12
#